data_AF-A0A3P6NRS7-F1
#
_entry.id   AF-A0A3P6NRS7-F1
#
_cell.length_a   1.000
_cell.length_b   1.000
_cell.length_c   1.000
_cell.angle_alpha   90.00
_cell.angle_beta   90.00
_cell.angle_gamma   90.00
#
_symmetry.space_group_name_H-M   'P 1'
#
loop_
_entity.id
_entity.type
_entity.pdbx_description
1 polymer ?
#
loop_
_entity_poly.entity_id
_entity_poly.type
_entity_poly.pdbx_seq_one_letter_code
_entity_poly.pdbx_strand_id
1 'polypeptide(L)'
;MALVIAGAVLELKYTGLLDILGDKRLATPILLLCAGALCSLLGFLGCCGAIRENYCLTVSFAVLLALVLMIETAAAIAAYALHEPLQTSLSQQLTLGLARYNRSAGVRIAWDQTQSQFSCCGVHNHTDWNTPPDSCCVHVVPGCARNEQNLYSSGCMERVEQWLILNAALVGGVSATVGSLQVIGICFACCLSKSILKDFHDYYY
;
A
#
# COMPACT_ATOMS: atom_id res chain seq x y z
N MET A 1 -5.17 14.69 0.94
CA MET A 1 -4.23 15.69 0.38
C MET A 1 -2.77 15.24 0.45
N ALA A 2 -2.19 14.99 1.64
CA ALA A 2 -0.77 14.59 1.76
C ALA A 2 -0.37 13.36 0.91
N LEU A 3 -1.22 12.33 0.86
CA LEU A 3 -0.97 11.12 0.05
C LEU A 3 -1.01 11.37 -1.46
N VAL A 4 -1.90 12.25 -1.94
CA VAL A 4 -1.95 12.65 -3.35
C VAL A 4 -0.71 13.43 -3.73
N ILE A 5 -0.30 14.38 -2.88
CA ILE A 5 0.91 15.19 -3.08
C ILE A 5 2.14 14.28 -3.06
N ALA A 6 2.24 13.36 -2.10
CA ALA A 6 3.34 12.40 -2.04
C ALA A 6 3.37 11.50 -3.29
N GLY A 7 2.22 10.95 -3.71
CA GLY A 7 2.09 10.15 -4.94
C GLY A 7 2.51 10.93 -6.19
N ALA A 8 2.03 12.17 -6.33
CA ALA A 8 2.36 13.03 -7.46
C ALA A 8 3.83 13.47 -7.45
N VAL A 9 4.40 13.80 -6.29
CA VAL A 9 5.83 14.14 -6.15
C VAL A 9 6.71 12.93 -6.46
N LEU A 10 6.32 11.74 -6.01
CA LEU A 10 7.00 10.50 -6.39
C LEU A 10 6.93 10.30 -7.90
N GLU A 11 5.74 10.46 -8.50
CA GLU A 11 5.59 10.36 -9.96
C GLU A 11 6.47 11.38 -10.68
N LEU A 12 6.40 12.67 -10.33
CA LEU A 12 7.17 13.77 -10.94
C LEU A 12 8.68 13.57 -10.82
N LYS A 13 9.17 13.16 -9.66
CA LYS A 13 10.60 12.90 -9.42
C LYS A 13 11.13 11.74 -10.27
N TYR A 14 10.27 10.78 -10.61
CA TYR A 14 10.62 9.62 -11.43
C TYR A 14 10.05 9.69 -12.88
N THR A 15 9.43 10.80 -13.30
CA THR A 15 8.78 10.97 -14.63
C THR A 15 9.80 10.99 -15.77
N GLY A 16 10.93 11.69 -15.62
CA GLY A 16 12.00 11.72 -16.64
C GLY A 16 12.67 10.35 -16.86
N LEU A 17 12.51 9.42 -15.92
CA LEU A 17 12.95 8.03 -16.02
C LEU A 17 11.86 7.13 -16.63
N LEU A 18 10.59 7.46 -16.44
CA LEU A 18 9.42 6.77 -16.99
C LEU A 18 9.23 7.01 -18.50
N ASP A 19 9.59 8.20 -19.00
CA ASP A 19 9.51 8.50 -20.45
C ASP A 19 10.60 7.81 -21.28
N ILE A 20 11.77 7.56 -20.70
CA ILE A 20 12.88 6.83 -21.37
C ILE A 20 12.63 5.32 -21.38
N LEU A 21 11.83 4.82 -20.43
CA LEU A 21 11.47 3.42 -20.27
C LEU A 21 10.01 3.23 -20.67
N GLY A 22 9.74 3.27 -21.98
CA GLY A 22 8.50 2.75 -22.53
C GLY A 22 8.28 1.35 -21.95
N ASP A 23 7.21 1.21 -21.18
CA ASP A 23 6.74 0.06 -20.39
C ASP A 23 7.13 -0.05 -18.90
N LYS A 24 6.07 0.12 -18.09
CA LYS A 24 5.83 -0.37 -16.72
C LYS A 24 6.14 0.61 -15.58
N ARG A 25 5.14 1.46 -15.37
CA ARG A 25 4.81 2.20 -14.13
C ARG A 25 5.15 1.38 -12.87
N LEU A 26 5.87 1.99 -11.93
CA LEU A 26 5.99 1.49 -10.56
C LEU A 26 4.59 1.40 -9.95
N ALA A 27 4.23 0.25 -9.37
CA ALA A 27 2.92 0.08 -8.76
C ALA A 27 2.71 0.99 -7.54
N THR A 28 3.77 1.24 -6.77
CA THR A 28 3.69 1.95 -5.49
C THR A 28 3.20 3.41 -5.59
N PRO A 29 3.72 4.27 -6.48
CA PRO A 29 3.22 5.64 -6.63
C PRO A 29 1.77 5.72 -7.09
N ILE A 30 1.36 4.81 -7.98
CA ILE A 30 -0.01 4.76 -8.50
C ILE A 30 -1.00 4.35 -7.41
N LEU A 31 -0.65 3.33 -6.62
CA LEU A 31 -1.47 2.92 -5.49
C LEU A 31 -1.66 4.08 -4.49
N LEU A 32 -0.61 4.85 -4.21
CA LEU A 32 -0.68 6.03 -3.34
C LEU A 32 -1.57 7.14 -3.92
N LEU A 33 -1.53 7.36 -5.23
CA LEU A 33 -2.41 8.32 -5.91
C LEU A 33 -3.88 7.89 -5.84
N CYS A 34 -4.17 6.63 -6.18
CA CYS A 34 -5.54 6.10 -6.11
C CYS A 34 -6.10 6.16 -4.68
N ALA A 35 -5.32 5.73 -3.69
CA ALA A 35 -5.70 5.81 -2.28
C ALA A 35 -5.91 7.26 -1.83
N GLY A 36 -4.99 8.17 -2.18
CA GLY A 36 -5.10 9.58 -1.85
C GLY A 36 -6.32 10.26 -2.49
N ALA A 37 -6.64 9.92 -3.74
CA ALA A 37 -7.80 10.44 -4.45
C ALA A 37 -9.11 9.96 -3.78
N LEU A 38 -9.20 8.67 -3.44
CA LEU A 38 -10.33 8.10 -2.72
C LEU A 38 -10.53 8.77 -1.35
N CYS A 39 -9.47 8.91 -0.56
CA CYS A 39 -9.54 9.62 0.73
C CYS A 39 -10.01 11.07 0.58
N SER A 40 -9.59 11.74 -0.49
CA SER A 40 -9.97 13.14 -0.75
C SER A 40 -11.44 13.26 -1.18
N LEU A 41 -11.93 12.32 -2.00
CA LEU A 41 -13.34 12.22 -2.37
C LEU A 41 -14.21 11.94 -1.13
N LEU A 42 -13.85 10.96 -0.30
CA LEU A 42 -14.56 10.64 0.94
C LEU A 42 -14.60 11.85 1.88
N GLY A 43 -13.47 12.54 2.05
CA GLY A 43 -13.39 13.76 2.86
C GLY A 43 -14.28 14.89 2.30
N PHE A 44 -14.29 15.10 0.99
CA PHE A 44 -15.16 16.09 0.34
C PHE A 44 -16.64 15.76 0.55
N LEU A 45 -17.06 14.52 0.27
CA LEU A 45 -18.46 14.11 0.43
C LEU A 45 -18.92 14.17 1.88
N GLY A 46 -18.10 13.70 2.83
CA GLY A 46 -18.41 13.76 4.25
C GLY A 46 -18.49 15.20 4.77
N CYS A 47 -17.51 16.03 4.46
CA CYS A 47 -17.47 17.42 4.92
C CYS A 47 -18.57 18.28 4.26
N CYS A 48 -18.71 18.23 2.93
CA CYS A 48 -19.73 19.00 2.23
C CYS A 48 -21.15 18.45 2.50
N GLY A 49 -21.31 17.14 2.67
CA GLY A 49 -22.59 16.53 3.06
C GLY A 49 -23.06 17.03 4.42
N ALA A 50 -22.14 17.10 5.39
CA ALA A 50 -22.44 17.61 6.73
C ALA A 50 -22.73 19.12 6.75
N ILE A 51 -21.87 19.95 6.14
CA ILE A 51 -22.02 21.42 6.18
C ILE A 51 -23.26 21.88 5.40
N ARG A 52 -23.55 21.25 4.25
CA ARG A 52 -24.68 21.64 3.41
C ARG A 52 -25.97 20.93 3.79
N GLU A 53 -25.95 20.09 4.82
CA GLU A 53 -27.07 19.23 5.23
C GLU A 53 -27.70 18.52 4.01
N ASN A 54 -26.86 18.05 3.09
CA ASN A 54 -27.32 17.48 1.84
C ASN A 54 -27.47 15.97 1.98
N TYR A 55 -28.72 15.49 1.89
CA TYR A 55 -29.06 14.08 2.03
C TYR A 55 -28.27 13.19 1.05
N CYS A 56 -28.26 13.54 -0.23
CA CYS A 56 -27.59 12.74 -1.26
C CYS A 56 -26.08 12.62 -1.01
N LEU A 57 -25.40 13.73 -0.68
CA LEU A 57 -23.95 13.70 -0.39
C LEU A 57 -23.63 12.86 0.84
N THR A 58 -24.42 12.99 1.91
CA THR A 58 -24.23 12.25 3.17
C THR A 58 -24.48 10.75 2.97
N VAL A 59 -25.51 10.37 2.21
CA VAL A 59 -25.78 8.98 1.84
C VAL A 59 -24.70 8.41 0.93
N SER A 60 -24.25 9.17 -0.08
CA SER A 60 -23.13 8.73 -0.95
C SER A 60 -21.86 8.47 -0.15
N PHE A 61 -21.53 9.34 0.82
CA PHE A 61 -20.41 9.13 1.73
C PHE A 61 -20.56 7.82 2.54
N ALA A 62 -21.74 7.57 3.12
CA ALA A 62 -22.01 6.33 3.87
C ALA A 62 -21.87 5.07 2.99
N VAL A 63 -22.44 5.10 1.78
CA VAL A 63 -22.37 3.98 0.83
C VAL A 63 -20.93 3.71 0.41
N LEU A 64 -20.14 4.74 0.09
CA LEU A 64 -18.75 4.55 -0.30
C LEU A 64 -17.89 4.01 0.85
N LEU A 65 -18.08 4.48 2.09
CA LEU A 65 -17.40 3.90 3.26
C LEU A 65 -17.78 2.43 3.47
N ALA A 66 -19.05 2.07 3.30
CA ALA A 66 -19.50 0.68 3.41
C ALA A 66 -18.84 -0.20 2.32
N LEU A 67 -18.73 0.29 1.09
CA LEU A 67 -18.06 -0.44 0.01
C LEU A 67 -16.57 -0.64 0.30
N VAL A 68 -15.88 0.38 0.82
CA VAL A 68 -14.47 0.26 1.21
C VAL A 68 -14.31 -0.78 2.32
N LEU A 69 -15.16 -0.75 3.35
CA LEU A 69 -15.13 -1.74 4.44
C LEU A 69 -15.37 -3.18 3.94
N MET A 70 -16.28 -3.36 2.97
CA MET A 70 -16.51 -4.66 2.35
C MET A 70 -15.29 -5.16 1.56
N ILE A 71 -14.62 -4.27 0.83
CA ILE A 71 -13.40 -4.61 0.09
C ILE A 71 -12.26 -4.95 1.05
N GLU A 72 -12.07 -4.17 2.12
CA GLU A 72 -11.02 -4.40 3.12
C GLU A 72 -11.21 -5.73 3.85
N THR A 73 -12.45 -6.04 4.28
CA THR A 73 -12.75 -7.32 4.94
C THR A 73 -12.61 -8.50 3.98
N ALA A 74 -13.06 -8.38 2.74
CA ALA A 74 -12.84 -9.41 1.71
C ALA A 74 -11.35 -9.63 1.43
N ALA A 75 -10.55 -8.56 1.33
CA ALA A 75 -9.11 -8.65 1.14
C ALA A 75 -8.41 -9.30 2.34
N ALA A 76 -8.82 -8.98 3.58
CA ALA A 76 -8.29 -9.60 4.79
C ALA A 76 -8.60 -11.11 4.84
N ILE A 77 -9.84 -11.50 4.51
CA ILE A 77 -10.24 -12.92 4.43
C ILE A 77 -9.45 -13.64 3.33
N ALA A 78 -9.32 -13.03 2.15
CA ALA A 78 -8.57 -13.60 1.04
C ALA A 78 -7.07 -13.77 1.39
N ALA A 79 -6.45 -12.77 2.01
CA ALA A 79 -5.06 -12.84 2.45
C ALA A 79 -4.82 -14.00 3.44
N TYR A 80 -5.77 -14.24 4.35
CA TYR A 80 -5.70 -15.35 5.29
C TYR A 80 -5.96 -16.71 4.61
N ALA A 81 -7.05 -16.82 3.84
CA ALA A 81 -7.48 -18.07 3.22
C ALA A 81 -6.56 -18.55 2.09
N LEU A 82 -5.89 -17.61 1.39
CA LEU A 82 -5.05 -17.87 0.23
C LEU A 82 -3.57 -17.54 0.49
N HIS A 83 -3.10 -17.65 1.74
CA HIS A 83 -1.71 -17.27 2.07
C HIS A 83 -0.67 -18.09 1.28
N GLU A 84 -0.82 -19.41 1.15
CA GLU A 84 0.09 -20.28 0.38
C GLU A 84 0.22 -19.89 -1.11
N PRO A 85 -0.88 -19.80 -1.90
CA PRO A 85 -0.77 -19.39 -3.30
C PRO A 85 -0.37 -17.91 -3.45
N LEU A 86 -0.69 -17.06 -2.47
CA LEU A 86 -0.24 -15.67 -2.43
C LEU A 86 1.29 -15.61 -2.28
N GLN A 87 1.87 -16.38 -1.37
CA GLN A 87 3.32 -16.45 -1.18
C GLN A 87 4.03 -16.91 -2.45
N THR A 88 3.50 -17.95 -3.11
CA THR A 88 4.07 -18.46 -4.36
C THR A 88 4.00 -17.41 -5.47
N SER A 89 2.84 -16.76 -5.64
CA SER A 89 2.66 -15.69 -6.63
C SER A 89 3.56 -14.49 -6.34
N LEU A 90 3.71 -14.13 -5.07
CA LEU A 90 4.57 -13.04 -4.64
C LEU A 90 6.04 -13.35 -4.92
N SER A 91 6.51 -14.55 -4.59
CA SER A 91 7.87 -15.00 -4.92
C SER A 91 8.13 -14.91 -6.42
N GLN A 92 7.21 -15.39 -7.27
CA GLN A 92 7.34 -15.27 -8.72
C GLN A 92 7.46 -13.82 -9.20
N GLN A 93 6.65 -12.91 -8.65
CA GLN A 93 6.72 -11.48 -8.98
C GLN A 93 8.03 -10.85 -8.49
N LEU A 94 8.52 -11.23 -7.32
CA LEU A 94 9.81 -10.77 -6.80
C LEU A 94 10.95 -11.26 -7.70
N THR A 95 10.95 -12.52 -8.12
CA THR A 95 11.94 -13.07 -9.07
C THR A 95 11.92 -12.32 -10.42
N LEU A 96 10.74 -12.00 -10.94
CA LEU A 96 10.61 -11.14 -12.13
C LEU A 96 11.13 -9.73 -11.88
N GLY A 97 10.94 -9.19 -10.68
CA GLY A 97 11.50 -7.92 -10.24
C GLY A 97 13.03 -7.95 -10.21
N LEU A 98 13.63 -9.04 -9.73
CA LEU A 98 15.07 -9.26 -9.69
C LEU A 98 15.69 -9.18 -11.08
N ALA A 99 15.06 -9.83 -12.07
CA ALA A 99 15.50 -9.79 -13.47
C ALA A 99 15.46 -8.37 -14.09
N ARG A 100 14.70 -7.45 -13.50
CA ARG A 100 14.59 -6.05 -13.92
C ARG A 100 15.46 -5.10 -13.10
N TYR A 101 16.20 -5.58 -12.11
CA TYR A 101 17.03 -4.76 -11.21
C TYR A 101 17.93 -3.80 -11.97
N ASN A 102 18.71 -4.29 -12.93
CA ASN A 102 19.62 -3.45 -13.73
C ASN A 102 18.93 -2.61 -14.82
N ARG A 103 17.64 -2.84 -15.07
CA ARG A 103 16.88 -2.19 -16.17
C ARG A 103 16.02 -1.02 -15.71
N SER A 104 15.67 -0.97 -14.42
CA SER A 104 14.83 0.09 -13.87
C SER A 104 15.44 0.65 -12.59
N ALA A 105 15.75 1.94 -12.60
CA ALA A 105 16.33 2.59 -11.41
C ALA A 105 15.35 2.55 -10.22
N GLY A 106 14.03 2.60 -10.47
CA GLY A 106 13.03 2.46 -9.42
C GLY A 106 13.01 1.05 -8.81
N VAL A 107 13.10 0.01 -9.64
CA VAL A 107 13.21 -1.39 -9.17
C VAL A 107 14.51 -1.61 -8.42
N ARG A 108 15.62 -1.04 -8.90
CA ARG A 108 16.91 -1.05 -8.20
C ARG A 108 16.84 -0.42 -6.81
N ILE A 109 16.31 0.80 -6.71
CA ILE A 109 16.17 1.50 -5.43
C ILE A 109 15.29 0.69 -4.47
N ALA A 110 14.16 0.15 -4.95
CA ALA A 110 13.26 -0.66 -4.14
C ALA A 110 13.96 -1.92 -3.60
N TRP A 111 14.72 -2.63 -4.45
CA TRP A 111 15.51 -3.78 -4.02
C TRP A 111 16.62 -3.42 -3.03
N ASP A 112 17.37 -2.34 -3.29
CA ASP A 112 18.45 -1.89 -2.40
C ASP A 112 17.94 -1.51 -1.02
N GLN A 113 16.79 -0.81 -0.97
CA GLN A 113 16.10 -0.47 0.28
C GLN A 113 15.55 -1.71 0.98
N THR A 114 14.95 -2.64 0.25
CA THR A 114 14.38 -3.86 0.84
C THR A 114 15.47 -4.72 1.48
N GLN A 115 16.57 -4.96 0.75
CA GLN A 115 17.69 -5.78 1.22
C GLN A 115 18.37 -5.19 2.46
N SER A 116 18.59 -3.87 2.47
CA SER A 116 19.15 -3.18 3.62
C SER A 116 18.19 -3.12 4.81
N GLN A 117 16.91 -2.79 4.59
CA GLN A 117 15.91 -2.63 5.65
C GLN A 117 15.56 -3.95 6.34
N PHE A 118 15.44 -5.04 5.58
CA PHE A 118 15.07 -6.36 6.11
C PHE A 118 16.27 -7.26 6.39
N SER A 119 17.49 -6.77 6.12
CA SER A 119 18.74 -7.50 6.30
C SER A 119 18.69 -8.87 5.59
N CYS A 120 18.38 -8.82 4.30
CA CYS A 120 18.14 -9.97 3.43
C CYS A 120 18.85 -9.78 2.08
N CYS A 121 19.03 -10.85 1.33
CA CYS A 121 19.60 -10.78 -0.03
C CYS A 121 18.86 -11.77 -0.95
N GLY A 122 18.44 -11.28 -2.13
CA GLY A 122 17.67 -12.05 -3.09
C GLY A 122 16.24 -12.38 -2.61
N VAL A 123 15.51 -13.18 -3.39
CA VAL A 123 14.14 -13.58 -3.06
C VAL A 123 14.17 -14.64 -1.96
N HIS A 124 14.94 -15.71 -2.20
CA HIS A 124 15.14 -16.85 -1.33
C HIS A 124 16.50 -16.84 -0.66
N ASN A 125 17.55 -16.39 -1.35
CA ASN A 125 18.89 -16.16 -0.79
C ASN A 125 19.78 -15.37 -1.78
N HIS A 126 21.03 -15.12 -1.39
CA HIS A 126 22.00 -14.39 -2.22
C HIS A 126 22.34 -15.07 -3.55
N THR A 127 22.12 -16.37 -3.72
CA THR A 127 22.40 -17.11 -4.97
C THR A 127 21.38 -16.82 -6.08
N ASP A 128 20.27 -16.16 -5.76
CA ASP A 128 19.35 -15.65 -6.78
C ASP A 128 20.00 -14.56 -7.66
N TRP A 129 21.10 -13.96 -7.18
CA TRP A 129 21.90 -13.01 -7.93
C TRP A 129 23.06 -13.69 -8.65
N ASN A 130 23.22 -13.37 -9.94
CA ASN A 130 24.48 -13.66 -10.65
C ASN A 130 25.65 -12.82 -10.10
N THR A 131 25.37 -11.60 -9.67
CA THR A 131 26.31 -10.71 -9.01
C THR A 131 25.52 -9.86 -8.02
N PRO A 132 25.61 -10.14 -6.71
CA PRO A 132 24.85 -9.40 -5.71
C PRO A 132 25.23 -7.91 -5.70
N PRO A 133 24.27 -7.00 -5.42
CA PRO A 133 24.57 -5.60 -5.17
C PRO A 133 25.13 -5.38 -3.76
N ASP A 134 25.81 -4.25 -3.53
CA ASP A 134 26.36 -3.89 -2.20
C ASP A 134 25.28 -3.77 -1.10
N SER A 135 24.00 -3.57 -1.49
CA SER A 135 22.86 -3.57 -0.56
C SER A 135 22.59 -4.92 0.10
N CYS A 136 23.15 -6.02 -0.43
CA CYS A 136 23.12 -7.35 0.18
C CYS A 136 24.14 -7.55 1.30
N CYS A 137 25.08 -6.62 1.50
CA CYS A 137 26.13 -6.79 2.49
C CYS A 137 25.63 -6.49 3.89
N VAL A 138 26.09 -7.26 4.87
CA VAL A 138 25.84 -7.00 6.31
C VAL A 138 26.39 -5.63 6.70
N HIS A 139 27.56 -5.28 6.15
CA HIS A 139 28.13 -3.94 6.23
C HIS A 139 28.19 -3.34 4.83
N VAL A 140 27.31 -2.38 4.57
CA VAL A 140 27.20 -1.72 3.26
C VAL A 140 28.39 -0.78 3.07
N VAL A 141 29.45 -1.30 2.46
CA VAL A 141 30.63 -0.54 2.03
C VAL A 141 30.81 -0.67 0.51
N PRO A 142 31.32 0.36 -0.19
CA PRO A 142 31.45 0.30 -1.64
C PRO A 142 32.28 -0.91 -2.10
N GLY A 143 31.69 -1.77 -2.92
CA GLY A 143 32.31 -2.96 -3.49
C GLY A 143 32.38 -4.18 -2.57
N CYS A 144 31.65 -4.19 -1.45
CA CYS A 144 31.61 -5.35 -0.54
C CYS A 144 31.13 -6.63 -1.22
N ALA A 145 30.19 -6.54 -2.16
CA ALA A 145 29.61 -7.70 -2.81
C ALA A 145 30.60 -8.44 -3.74
N ARG A 146 31.73 -7.80 -4.12
CA ARG A 146 32.74 -8.40 -5.01
C ARG A 146 33.46 -9.59 -4.43
N ASN A 147 33.58 -9.64 -3.10
CA ASN A 147 34.30 -10.72 -2.43
C ASN A 147 33.36 -11.86 -1.99
N GLU A 148 32.04 -11.72 -2.24
CA GLU A 148 30.96 -12.64 -1.81
C GLU A 148 30.99 -13.01 -0.30
N GLN A 149 31.80 -12.31 0.48
CA GLN A 149 31.95 -12.48 1.92
C GLN A 149 31.07 -11.47 2.64
N ASN A 150 30.40 -11.92 3.71
CA ASN A 150 29.54 -11.09 4.55
C ASN A 150 28.28 -10.57 3.83
N LEU A 151 27.67 -11.38 2.97
CA LEU A 151 26.34 -11.17 2.41
C LEU A 151 25.26 -11.69 3.39
N TYR A 152 24.07 -11.11 3.35
CA TYR A 152 22.92 -11.69 4.05
C TYR A 152 22.61 -13.07 3.48
N SER A 153 22.49 -14.08 4.35
CA SER A 153 22.15 -15.44 3.98
C SER A 153 20.65 -15.65 3.77
N SER A 154 19.81 -14.91 4.51
CA SER A 154 18.35 -14.99 4.44
C SER A 154 17.79 -14.32 3.19
N GLY A 155 16.79 -14.96 2.57
CA GLY A 155 15.99 -14.35 1.50
C GLY A 155 15.04 -13.29 2.00
N CYS A 156 14.73 -12.32 1.13
CA CYS A 156 13.82 -11.24 1.48
C CYS A 156 12.38 -11.69 1.64
N MET A 157 11.96 -12.75 0.92
CA MET A 157 10.61 -13.30 1.08
C MET A 157 10.37 -13.79 2.52
N GLU A 158 11.31 -14.59 3.05
CA GLU A 158 11.26 -15.10 4.42
C GLU A 158 11.34 -13.98 5.46
N ARG A 159 12.27 -13.02 5.30
CA ARG A 159 12.43 -11.91 6.25
C ARG A 159 11.21 -10.99 6.30
N VAL A 160 10.56 -10.75 5.17
CA VAL A 160 9.31 -9.97 5.13
C VAL A 160 8.18 -10.71 5.82
N GLU A 161 8.04 -12.01 5.59
CA GLU A 161 7.06 -12.84 6.29
C GLU A 161 7.30 -12.88 7.80
N GLN A 162 8.54 -13.08 8.23
CA GLN A 162 8.93 -13.03 9.64
C GLN A 162 8.63 -11.67 10.25
N TRP A 163 8.91 -10.58 9.54
CA TRP A 163 8.56 -9.23 10.00
C TRP A 163 7.04 -9.08 10.16
N LEU A 164 6.23 -9.59 9.24
CA LEU A 164 4.78 -9.57 9.33
C LEU A 164 4.27 -10.36 10.54
N ILE A 165 4.81 -11.55 10.81
CA ILE A 165 4.41 -12.38 11.95
C ILE A 165 4.81 -11.72 13.27
N LEU A 166 6.04 -11.20 13.36
CA LEU A 166 6.54 -10.51 14.56
C LEU A 166 5.78 -9.21 14.85
N ASN A 167 5.36 -8.50 13.80
CA ASN A 167 4.62 -7.24 13.90
C ASN A 167 3.12 -7.42 13.63
N ALA A 168 2.60 -8.64 13.71
CA ALA A 168 1.19 -8.92 13.41
C ALA A 168 0.24 -8.10 14.29
N ALA A 169 0.60 -7.86 15.55
CA ALA A 169 -0.15 -7.01 16.46
C ALA A 169 -0.21 -5.55 15.97
N LEU A 170 0.89 -5.01 15.44
CA LEU A 170 0.94 -3.65 14.89
C LEU A 170 0.06 -3.56 13.64
N VAL A 171 0.23 -4.48 12.69
CA VAL A 171 -0.52 -4.50 11.43
C VAL A 171 -2.01 -4.70 11.69
N GLY A 172 -2.36 -5.65 12.56
CA GLY A 172 -3.73 -5.90 12.99
C GLY A 172 -4.34 -4.70 13.72
N GLY A 173 -3.57 -4.01 14.58
CA GLY A 173 -4.02 -2.81 15.28
C GLY A 173 -4.32 -1.64 14.34
N VAL A 174 -3.48 -1.41 13.33
CA VAL A 174 -3.72 -0.39 12.29
C VAL A 174 -4.99 -0.73 11.51
N SER A 175 -5.14 -1.97 11.07
CA SER A 175 -6.33 -2.44 10.34
C SER A 175 -7.60 -2.29 11.17
N ALA A 176 -7.60 -2.73 12.43
CA ALA A 176 -8.74 -2.61 13.34
C ALA A 176 -9.13 -1.15 13.59
N THR A 177 -8.15 -0.25 13.72
CA THR A 177 -8.39 1.18 13.87
C THR A 177 -9.07 1.76 12.63
N VAL A 178 -8.57 1.43 11.44
CA VAL A 178 -9.14 1.88 10.16
C VAL A 178 -10.58 1.37 9.99
N GLY A 179 -10.84 0.10 10.27
CA GLY A 179 -12.20 -0.46 10.22
C GLY A 179 -13.15 0.18 11.22
N SER A 180 -12.68 0.42 12.46
CA SER A 180 -13.48 1.08 13.50
C SER A 180 -13.87 2.52 13.10
N LEU A 181 -12.94 3.29 12.55
CA LEU A 181 -13.20 4.64 12.06
C LEU A 181 -14.23 4.67 10.92
N GLN A 182 -14.19 3.69 10.01
CA GLN A 182 -15.19 3.56 8.95
C GLN A 182 -16.57 3.28 9.51
N VAL A 183 -16.70 2.33 10.45
CA VAL A 183 -17.98 2.03 11.10
C VAL A 183 -18.55 3.26 11.80
N ILE A 184 -17.72 3.99 12.55
CA ILE A 184 -18.11 5.25 13.20
C ILE A 184 -18.59 6.27 12.15
N GLY A 185 -17.85 6.43 11.05
CA GLY A 185 -18.22 7.32 9.95
C GLY A 185 -19.57 6.95 9.31
N ILE A 186 -19.83 5.66 9.09
CA ILE A 186 -21.10 5.15 8.56
C ILE A 186 -22.23 5.44 9.55
N CYS A 187 -22.03 5.15 10.85
CA CYS A 187 -23.02 5.43 11.88
C CYS A 187 -23.40 6.92 11.90
N PHE A 188 -22.41 7.82 11.93
CA PHE A 188 -22.68 9.26 11.92
C PHE A 188 -23.37 9.73 10.63
N ALA A 189 -22.93 9.25 9.47
CA ALA A 189 -23.56 9.60 8.20
C ALA A 189 -25.02 9.13 8.12
N CYS A 190 -25.31 7.92 8.61
CA CYS A 190 -26.68 7.39 8.67
C CYS A 190 -27.56 8.12 9.69
N CYS A 191 -27.01 8.52 10.84
CA CYS A 191 -27.73 9.33 11.82
C CYS A 191 -28.06 10.72 11.24
N LEU A 192 -27.07 11.35 10.60
CA LEU A 192 -27.24 12.68 10.01
C LEU A 192 -28.21 12.67 8.84
N SER A 193 -28.14 11.69 7.94
CA SER A 193 -29.07 11.59 6.80
C SER A 193 -30.51 11.40 7.26
N LYS A 194 -30.74 10.64 8.34
CA LYS A 194 -32.07 10.51 8.97
C LYS A 194 -32.56 11.82 9.57
N SER A 195 -31.68 12.60 10.22
CA SER A 195 -32.04 13.92 10.75
C SER A 195 -32.49 14.86 9.62
N ILE A 196 -31.67 14.99 8.56
CA ILE A 196 -31.96 15.83 7.40
C ILE A 196 -33.31 15.46 6.76
N LEU A 197 -33.57 14.16 6.61
CA LEU A 197 -34.82 13.68 6.03
C LEU A 197 -36.04 14.02 6.90
N LYS A 198 -35.88 13.92 8.23
CA LYS A 198 -36.92 14.28 9.18
C LYS A 198 -37.21 15.78 9.12
N ASP A 199 -36.17 16.62 9.14
CA ASP A 199 -36.31 18.07 9.08
C ASP A 199 -37.00 18.52 7.78
N PHE A 200 -36.73 17.84 6.66
CA PHE A 200 -37.45 18.07 5.41
C PHE A 200 -38.93 17.66 5.49
N HIS A 201 -39.25 16.53 6.15
CA HIS A 201 -40.63 16.08 6.30
C HIS A 201 -41.45 17.05 7.18
N ASP A 202 -40.90 17.44 8.33
CA ASP A 202 -41.54 18.35 9.29
C ASP A 202 -41.74 19.78 8.71
N TYR A 203 -40.97 20.16 7.69
CA TYR A 203 -41.13 21.45 7.00
C TYR A 203 -42.25 21.45 5.95
N TYR A 204 -42.54 20.30 5.32
CA TYR A 204 -43.50 20.21 4.21
C TYR A 204 -44.88 19.63 4.58
N TYR A 205 -45.00 18.92 5.70
CA TYR A 205 -46.24 18.27 6.16
C TYR A 205 -46.64 18.72 7.56
#